data_AF-D2IX88-F1
#
_entry.id   AF-D2IX88-F1
#
_cell.length_a   1.000
_cell.length_b   1.000
_cell.length_c   1.000
_cell.angle_alpha   90.00
_cell.angle_beta   90.00
_cell.angle_gamma   90.00
#
_symmetry.space_group_name_H-M   'P 1'
#
loop_
_entity.id
_entity.type
_entity.pdbx_description
1 polymer ?
#
loop_
_entity_poly.entity_id
_entity_poly.type
_entity_poly.pdbx_seq_one_letter_code
_entity_poly.pdbx_strand_id
1 'polypeptide(L)'
;KSGQADAEHFAQMLQAAITENPIAKILVKTHPDVLSGKKQGYFSPNENYPSNVHFFSDPVNPISLIKAVEKVYCVPSQRGLEALLVGKPVVTFGVPWFAGWGVTDDRHQNAKALTQSERRKVRPVLQLFYAAYFQYTR
;
A
#
# COMPACT_ATOMS: atom_id res chain seq x y z
N LYS A 1 -10.37 13.77 -2.53
CA LYS A 1 -9.79 12.76 -1.60
C LYS A 1 -9.81 11.40 -2.30
N SER A 2 -8.69 10.93 -2.82
CA SER A 2 -8.60 9.68 -3.59
C SER A 2 -8.48 8.48 -2.65
N GLY A 3 -9.31 7.44 -2.86
CA GLY A 3 -9.16 6.14 -2.19
C GLY A 3 -9.76 5.98 -0.79
N GLN A 4 -10.65 6.89 -0.37
CA GLN A 4 -11.36 6.85 0.93
C GLN A 4 -10.43 6.66 2.13
N ALA A 5 -9.35 7.44 2.18
CA ALA A 5 -8.39 7.38 3.28
C ALA A 5 -8.05 8.77 3.80
N ASP A 6 -7.68 8.83 5.07
CA ASP A 6 -7.22 10.00 5.80
C ASP A 6 -6.00 9.65 6.67
N ALA A 7 -5.52 10.60 7.47
CA ALA A 7 -4.34 10.43 8.31
C ALA A 7 -4.46 9.27 9.30
N GLU A 8 -5.67 8.94 9.76
CA GLU A 8 -5.90 7.83 10.68
C GLU A 8 -5.53 6.50 10.03
N HIS A 9 -5.92 6.30 8.76
CA HIS A 9 -5.60 5.09 8.01
C HIS A 9 -4.09 4.93 7.79
N PHE A 10 -3.34 6.02 7.63
CA PHE A 10 -1.88 5.98 7.55
C PHE A 10 -1.26 5.61 8.91
N ALA A 11 -1.75 6.19 10.01
CA ALA A 11 -1.28 5.85 11.35
C ALA A 11 -1.56 4.37 11.68
N GLN A 12 -2.78 3.89 11.41
CA GLN A 12 -3.17 2.48 11.57
C GLN A 12 -2.29 1.56 10.72
N MET A 13 -1.98 1.94 9.48
CA MET A 13 -1.10 1.17 8.60
C MET A 13 0.31 1.00 9.20
N LEU A 14 0.92 2.09 9.66
CA LEU A 14 2.25 2.04 10.25
C LEU A 14 2.24 1.23 11.56
N GLN A 15 1.24 1.45 12.41
CA GLN A 15 1.10 0.70 13.66
C GLN A 15 0.95 -0.80 13.41
N ALA A 16 0.13 -1.19 12.44
CA ALA A 16 -0.04 -2.59 12.06
C ALA A 16 1.27 -3.19 11.53
N ALA A 17 2.01 -2.46 10.68
CA ALA A 17 3.30 -2.91 10.18
C ALA A 17 4.31 -3.17 11.31
N ILE A 18 4.34 -2.29 12.32
CA ILE A 18 5.19 -2.45 13.50
C ILE A 18 4.76 -3.65 14.34
N THR A 19 3.48 -3.71 14.72
CA THR A 19 2.96 -4.74 15.62
C THR A 19 3.01 -6.14 15.01
N GLU A 20 2.73 -6.28 13.72
CA GLU A 20 2.70 -7.58 13.03
C GLU A 20 4.11 -8.10 12.68
N ASN A 21 5.14 -7.24 12.70
CA ASN A 21 6.50 -7.61 12.30
C ASN A 21 7.54 -7.04 13.31
N PRO A 22 7.51 -7.44 14.59
CA PRO A 22 8.25 -6.79 15.67
C PRO A 22 9.78 -6.88 15.55
N ILE A 23 10.28 -7.90 14.85
CA ILE A 23 11.71 -8.12 14.61
C ILE A 23 12.18 -7.66 13.23
N ALA A 24 11.25 -7.26 12.36
CA ALA A 24 11.55 -6.87 10.99
C ALA A 24 11.97 -5.40 10.91
N LYS A 25 12.78 -5.09 9.89
CA LYS A 25 13.08 -3.72 9.50
C LYS A 25 11.89 -3.13 8.75
N ILE A 26 11.27 -2.09 9.29
CA ILE A 26 10.15 -1.39 8.67
C ILE A 26 10.67 -0.20 7.87
N LEU A 27 10.45 -0.21 6.55
CA LEU A 27 10.87 0.88 5.66
C LEU A 27 9.66 1.77 5.31
N VAL A 28 9.67 3.00 5.80
CA VAL A 28 8.68 4.03 5.42
C VAL A 28 9.19 4.76 4.19
N LYS A 29 8.67 4.40 3.02
CA LYS A 29 9.03 5.09 1.76
C LYS A 29 8.33 6.44 1.65
N THR A 30 9.10 7.52 1.75
CA THR A 30 8.59 8.88 1.54
C THR A 30 8.34 9.14 0.05
N HIS A 31 7.20 9.75 -0.28
CA HIS A 31 6.85 10.08 -1.66
C HIS A 31 7.74 11.23 -2.19
N PRO A 32 8.21 11.19 -3.46
CA PRO A 32 9.05 12.24 -4.04
C PRO A 32 8.45 13.66 -3.92
N ASP A 33 7.14 13.81 -4.14
CA ASP A 33 6.46 15.10 -3.96
C ASP A 33 6.66 15.72 -2.56
N VAL A 34 6.71 14.87 -1.52
CA VAL A 34 6.96 15.33 -0.13
C VAL A 34 8.40 15.79 0.03
N LEU A 35 9.35 15.07 -0.56
CA LEU A 35 10.76 15.47 -0.57
C LEU A 35 10.98 16.78 -1.33
N SER A 36 10.20 17.02 -2.39
CA SER A 36 10.23 18.29 -3.14
C SER A 36 9.44 19.43 -2.49
N GLY A 37 8.85 19.23 -1.31
CA GLY A 37 8.04 20.24 -0.61
C GLY A 37 6.68 20.55 -1.24
N LYS A 38 6.28 19.82 -2.29
CA LYS A 38 5.02 20.05 -3.03
C LYS A 38 3.79 19.50 -2.31
N LYS A 39 3.98 18.57 -1.37
CA LYS A 39 2.93 17.96 -0.55
C LYS A 39 3.44 17.73 0.87
N GLN A 40 2.55 17.79 1.85
CA GLN A 40 2.83 17.26 3.19
C GLN A 40 2.71 15.74 3.18
N GLY A 41 3.67 15.06 3.82
CA GLY A 41 3.59 13.63 4.09
C GLY A 41 2.71 13.33 5.31
N TYR A 42 2.26 12.09 5.44
CA TYR A 42 1.46 11.64 6.59
C TYR A 42 2.31 11.21 7.80
N PHE A 43 3.62 11.06 7.62
CA PHE A 43 4.55 10.66 8.67
C PHE A 43 5.63 11.73 8.81
N SER A 44 5.85 12.19 10.04
CA SER A 44 6.90 13.16 10.36
C SER A 44 8.13 12.40 10.89
N PRO A 45 9.31 12.51 10.24
CA PRO A 45 10.53 11.84 10.72
C PRO A 45 10.96 12.24 12.14
N ASN A 46 10.41 13.33 12.68
CA ASN A 46 10.73 13.87 14.01
C ASN A 46 9.85 13.29 15.13
N GLU A 47 8.88 12.43 14.80
CA GLU A 47 8.10 11.70 15.80
C GLU A 47 8.92 10.55 16.42
N ASN A 48 8.54 10.14 17.62
CA ASN A 48 9.22 9.06 18.33
C ASN A 48 8.72 7.69 17.83
N TYR A 49 9.46 7.07 16.91
CA TYR A 49 9.18 5.74 16.39
C TYR A 49 10.07 4.67 17.04
N PRO A 50 9.64 3.40 17.05
CA PRO A 50 10.51 2.28 17.41
C PRO A 50 11.78 2.22 16.56
N SER A 51 12.86 1.68 17.13
CA SER A 51 14.19 1.65 16.50
C SER A 51 14.27 0.84 15.19
N ASN A 52 13.30 -0.03 14.93
CA ASN A 52 13.21 -0.81 13.69
C ASN A 52 12.46 -0.08 12.56
N VAL A 53 11.98 1.16 12.79
CA VAL A 53 11.33 1.99 11.77
C VAL A 53 12.36 2.92 11.13
N HIS A 54 12.50 2.83 9.82
CA HIS A 54 13.45 3.64 9.05
C HIS A 54 12.75 4.36 7.91
N PHE A 55 12.96 5.68 7.84
CA PHE A 55 12.50 6.48 6.73
C PHE A 55 13.45 6.33 5.55
N PHE A 56 12.89 6.04 4.37
CA PHE A 56 13.65 5.81 3.16
C PHE A 56 13.25 6.85 2.09
N SER A 57 14.11 7.82 1.86
CA SER A 57 13.89 8.93 0.92
C SER A 57 14.60 8.75 -0.41
N ASP A 58 15.53 7.80 -0.53
CA ASP A 58 16.40 7.70 -1.71
C ASP A 58 15.61 7.50 -3.02
N PRO A 59 16.09 8.12 -4.12
CA PRO A 59 15.50 8.00 -5.45
C PRO A 59 15.90 6.67 -6.09
N VAL A 60 15.30 5.57 -5.63
CA VAL A 60 15.54 4.23 -6.17
C VAL A 60 14.45 3.80 -7.14
N ASN A 61 14.79 2.85 -8.02
CA ASN A 61 13.79 2.14 -8.81
C ASN A 61 12.78 1.46 -7.85
N PRO A 62 11.49 1.80 -7.93
CA PRO A 62 10.49 1.30 -6.98
C PRO A 62 10.29 -0.21 -7.03
N ILE A 63 10.33 -0.81 -8.23
CA ILE A 63 10.20 -2.26 -8.39
C ILE A 63 11.39 -2.99 -7.74
N SER A 64 12.58 -2.42 -7.84
CA SER A 64 13.78 -2.98 -7.19
C SER A 64 13.64 -2.96 -5.67
N LEU A 65 13.13 -1.86 -5.11
CA LEU A 65 12.83 -1.77 -3.68
C LEU A 65 11.76 -2.77 -3.25
N ILE A 66 10.66 -2.87 -4.00
CA ILE A 66 9.58 -3.81 -3.71
C ILE A 66 10.08 -5.27 -3.74
N LYS A 67 10.95 -5.62 -4.69
CA LYS A 67 11.55 -6.96 -4.76
C LYS A 67 12.37 -7.30 -3.50
N ALA A 68 13.00 -6.29 -2.90
CA ALA A 68 13.85 -6.44 -1.72
C ALA A 68 13.09 -6.54 -0.38
N VAL A 69 11.78 -6.27 -0.36
CA VAL A 69 10.96 -6.40 0.86
C VAL A 69 10.11 -7.67 0.85
N GLU A 70 9.71 -8.15 2.01
CA GLU A 70 8.89 -9.37 2.13
C GLU A 70 7.40 -9.09 2.02
N LYS A 71 6.94 -7.93 2.48
CA LYS A 71 5.52 -7.57 2.58
C LYS A 71 5.36 -6.07 2.35
N VAL A 72 4.27 -5.66 1.72
CA VAL A 72 3.97 -4.25 1.45
C VAL A 72 2.67 -3.84 2.14
N TYR A 73 2.75 -2.77 2.93
CA TYR A 73 1.60 -2.10 3.52
C TYR A 73 1.32 -0.83 2.72
N CYS A 74 0.07 -0.59 2.33
CA CYS A 74 -0.29 0.62 1.59
C CYS A 74 -1.72 1.09 1.90
N VAL A 75 -2.03 2.36 1.58
CA VAL A 75 -3.37 2.92 1.76
C VAL A 75 -4.13 2.93 0.41
N PRO A 76 -4.14 3.99 -0.43
CA PRO A 76 -4.52 3.84 -1.83
C PRO A 76 -3.35 4.21 -2.77
N SER A 77 -2.27 3.45 -2.71
CA SER A 77 -1.08 3.66 -3.56
C SER A 77 -1.02 2.67 -4.71
N GLN A 78 -0.71 3.14 -5.92
CA GLN A 78 -0.44 2.29 -7.09
C GLN A 78 0.73 1.31 -6.83
N ARG A 79 1.63 1.63 -5.88
CA ARG A 79 2.71 0.73 -5.44
C ARG A 79 2.19 -0.60 -4.90
N GLY A 80 0.98 -0.62 -4.32
CA GLY A 80 0.36 -1.88 -3.87
C GLY A 80 0.12 -2.83 -5.03
N LEU A 81 -0.33 -2.33 -6.19
CA LEU A 81 -0.50 -3.17 -7.38
C LEU A 81 0.85 -3.67 -7.92
N GLU A 82 1.85 -2.80 -7.98
CA GLU A 82 3.20 -3.18 -8.42
C GLU A 82 3.75 -4.32 -7.54
N ALA A 83 3.51 -4.25 -6.23
CA ALA A 83 3.86 -5.31 -5.29
C ALA A 83 3.15 -6.63 -5.57
N LEU A 84 1.84 -6.60 -5.88
CA LEU A 84 1.11 -7.80 -6.32
C LEU A 84 1.70 -8.39 -7.60
N LEU A 85 2.07 -7.55 -8.58
CA LEU A 85 2.63 -8.01 -9.86
C LEU A 85 3.99 -8.70 -9.71
N VAL A 86 4.77 -8.34 -8.70
CA VAL A 86 6.03 -9.03 -8.38
C VAL A 86 5.87 -10.13 -7.32
N GLY A 87 4.63 -10.52 -7.01
CA GLY A 87 4.33 -11.66 -6.13
C GLY A 87 4.51 -11.38 -4.64
N LYS A 88 4.50 -10.12 -4.21
CA LYS A 88 4.59 -9.77 -2.78
C LYS A 88 3.20 -9.78 -2.13
N PRO A 89 3.08 -10.26 -0.88
CA PRO A 89 1.90 -10.02 -0.05
C PRO A 89 1.66 -8.52 0.15
N VAL A 90 0.40 -8.10 0.01
CA VAL A 90 0.00 -6.70 0.13
C VAL A 90 -1.15 -6.55 1.10
N VAL A 91 -0.98 -5.66 2.08
CA VAL A 91 -2.01 -5.25 3.03
C VAL A 91 -2.49 -3.85 2.66
N THR A 92 -3.82 -3.66 2.54
CA THR A 92 -4.41 -2.37 2.17
C THR A 92 -5.22 -1.77 3.33
N PHE A 93 -4.99 -0.48 3.60
CA PHE A 93 -5.73 0.30 4.60
C PHE A 93 -6.69 1.31 3.97
N GLY A 94 -6.65 1.48 2.65
CA GLY A 94 -7.64 2.26 1.89
C GLY A 94 -8.49 1.35 1.01
N VAL A 95 -9.16 1.95 0.03
CA VAL A 95 -9.93 1.20 -0.98
C VAL A 95 -9.37 1.45 -2.38
N PRO A 96 -8.14 0.99 -2.68
CA PRO A 96 -7.63 1.04 -4.05
C PRO A 96 -8.51 0.19 -4.99
N TRP A 97 -8.41 0.45 -6.29
CA TRP A 97 -9.23 -0.24 -7.29
C TRP A 97 -8.98 -1.76 -7.33
N PHE A 98 -7.78 -2.20 -6.90
CA PHE A 98 -7.37 -3.59 -6.82
C PHE A 98 -7.69 -4.28 -5.48
N ALA A 99 -8.20 -3.57 -4.47
CA ALA A 99 -8.69 -4.17 -3.22
C ALA A 99 -10.01 -4.95 -3.44
N GLY A 100 -10.38 -5.85 -2.54
CA GLY A 100 -11.67 -6.56 -2.57
C GLY A 100 -11.79 -7.63 -3.66
N TRP A 101 -10.75 -7.87 -4.45
CA TRP A 101 -10.71 -8.92 -5.48
C TRP A 101 -10.06 -10.23 -4.97
N GLY A 102 -9.80 -10.34 -3.66
CA GLY A 102 -9.18 -11.53 -3.05
C GLY A 102 -7.67 -11.66 -3.26
N VAL A 103 -7.00 -10.59 -3.70
CA VAL A 103 -5.54 -10.56 -3.95
C VAL A 103 -4.75 -9.80 -2.88
N THR A 104 -5.44 -9.13 -1.97
CA THR A 104 -4.89 -8.29 -0.90
C THR A 104 -5.50 -8.67 0.43
N ASP A 105 -4.78 -8.41 1.51
CA ASP A 105 -5.35 -8.36 2.86
C ASP A 105 -5.98 -6.98 3.07
N ASP A 106 -7.31 -6.89 2.93
CA ASP A 106 -8.04 -5.63 2.96
C ASP A 106 -8.49 -5.29 4.39
N ARG A 107 -7.91 -4.24 4.97
CA ARG A 107 -8.22 -3.78 6.34
C ARG A 107 -9.37 -2.77 6.39
N HIS A 108 -9.59 -2.03 5.30
CA HIS A 108 -10.66 -1.03 5.22
C HIS A 108 -12.05 -1.67 5.10
N GLN A 109 -13.04 -1.20 5.89
CA GLN A 109 -14.40 -1.77 5.91
C GLN A 109 -15.09 -1.75 4.55
N ASN A 110 -14.98 -0.64 3.83
CA ASN A 110 -15.56 -0.53 2.48
C ASN A 110 -14.92 -1.47 1.45
N ALA A 111 -13.64 -1.86 1.61
CA ALA A 111 -13.03 -2.88 0.77
C ALA A 111 -13.61 -4.27 1.09
N LYS A 112 -13.75 -4.60 2.38
CA LYS A 112 -14.41 -5.84 2.83
C LYS A 112 -15.86 -5.94 2.36
N ALA A 113 -16.60 -4.83 2.41
CA ALA A 113 -17.98 -4.75 1.94
C ALA A 113 -18.12 -5.02 0.42
N LEU A 114 -17.12 -4.65 -0.39
CA LEU A 114 -17.12 -4.96 -1.82
C LEU A 114 -17.02 -6.47 -2.09
N THR A 115 -16.22 -7.17 -1.28
CA THR A 115 -16.12 -8.64 -1.33
C THR A 115 -17.40 -9.30 -0.82
N GLN A 116 -17.91 -8.87 0.34
CA GLN A 116 -19.11 -9.43 0.97
C GLN A 116 -20.38 -9.24 0.14
N SER A 117 -20.49 -8.11 -0.58
CA SER A 117 -21.62 -7.84 -1.48
C SER A 117 -21.48 -8.51 -2.85
N GLU A 118 -20.44 -9.32 -3.07
CA GLU A 118 -20.07 -9.93 -4.35
C GLU A 118 -19.89 -8.96 -5.53
N ARG A 119 -19.84 -7.64 -5.27
CA ARG A 119 -19.53 -6.62 -6.28
C ARG A 119 -18.12 -6.80 -6.84
N ARG A 120 -17.21 -7.33 -6.04
CA ARG A 120 -15.89 -7.81 -6.46
C ARG A 120 -15.77 -9.29 -6.12
N LYS A 121 -15.67 -10.14 -7.15
CA LYS A 121 -15.44 -11.59 -6.99
C LYS A 121 -13.95 -11.87 -6.93
N VAL A 122 -13.53 -13.00 -6.36
CA VAL A 122 -12.11 -13.36 -6.36
C VAL A 122 -11.59 -13.46 -7.79
N ARG A 123 -10.50 -12.75 -8.10
CA ARG A 123 -9.83 -12.73 -9.42
C ARG A 123 -8.32 -12.80 -9.25
N PRO A 124 -7.60 -13.53 -10.13
CA PRO A 124 -6.14 -13.55 -10.07
C PRO A 124 -5.58 -12.16 -10.43
N VAL A 125 -4.40 -11.84 -9.88
CA VAL A 125 -3.70 -10.57 -10.12
C VAL A 125 -3.55 -10.27 -11.62
N LEU A 126 -3.25 -11.30 -12.43
CA LEU A 126 -3.08 -11.14 -13.87
C LEU A 126 -4.35 -10.66 -14.58
N GLN A 127 -5.53 -11.05 -14.11
CA GLN A 127 -6.79 -10.59 -14.69
C GLN A 127 -7.06 -9.12 -14.36
N LEU A 128 -6.71 -8.70 -13.13
CA LEU A 128 -6.78 -7.29 -12.75
C LEU A 128 -5.81 -6.45 -13.58
N PHE A 129 -4.59 -6.95 -13.79
CA PHE A 129 -3.60 -6.31 -14.66
C PHE A 129 -4.10 -6.15 -16.08
N TYR A 130 -4.61 -7.24 -16.69
CA TYR A 130 -5.16 -7.20 -18.04
C TYR A 130 -6.28 -6.17 -18.18
N ALA A 131 -7.27 -6.20 -17.29
CA ALA A 131 -8.38 -5.26 -17.32
C ALA A 131 -7.91 -3.81 -17.19
N ALA A 132 -6.99 -3.52 -16.27
CA ALA A 132 -6.54 -2.15 -16.02
C ALA A 132 -5.59 -1.60 -17.11
N TYR A 133 -4.67 -2.41 -17.63
CA TYR A 133 -3.61 -1.95 -18.54
C TYR A 133 -3.90 -2.18 -20.03
N PHE A 134 -4.84 -3.07 -20.37
CA PHE A 134 -5.18 -3.37 -21.77
C PHE A 134 -6.60 -2.95 -22.13
N GLN A 135 -7.55 -2.98 -21.19
CA GLN A 135 -8.95 -2.67 -21.49
C GLN A 135 -9.39 -1.28 -21.02
N TYR A 136 -8.84 -0.80 -19.90
CA TYR A 136 -9.28 0.46 -19.29
C TYR A 136 -8.50 1.68 -19.80
N THR A 137 -7.18 1.56 -19.96
CA THR A 137 -6.33 2.63 -20.50
C THR A 137 -6.53 2.79 -22.01
N ARG A 138 -6.49 4.03 -22.48
CA ARG A 138 -6.57 4.40 -23.91
C ARG A 138 -5.22 4.88 -24.41
#